data_AF-A0A2Z4NDH0-F1
#
_entry.id   AF-A0A2Z4NDH0-F1
#
_cell.length_a   1.000
_cell.length_b   1.000
_cell.length_c   1.000
_cell.angle_alpha   90.00
_cell.angle_beta   90.00
_cell.angle_gamma   90.00
#
_symmetry.space_group_name_H-M   'P 1'
#
loop_
_entity.id
_entity.type
_entity.pdbx_description
1 polymer ?
#
loop_
_entity_poly.entity_id
_entity_poly.type
_entity_poly.pdbx_seq_one_letter_code
_entity_poly.pdbx_strand_id
1 'polypeptide(L)'
;MNNIYHWIGKIVEESQYIQHNIALIICYHSINQKIKSKVLKENELVEISKKAWILNKEMSLMTMGQVIKSCQDSNAFDSKEIQLLYKFLKIRNEVVHKFFIANNKFFNDAKNIEKLLKILSSTLAEFKLTNEKFVEKVNSEKAFYKKYFSRGDH
;
A
#
# COMPACT_ATOMS: atom_id res chain seq x y z
N MET A 1 -25.82 -12.93 -0.66
CA MET A 1 -24.64 -12.90 -1.55
C MET A 1 -24.19 -11.47 -1.92
N ASN A 2 -25.08 -10.53 -2.25
CA ASN A 2 -24.70 -9.13 -2.60
C ASN A 2 -23.77 -8.44 -1.60
N ASN A 3 -23.97 -8.64 -0.28
CA ASN A 3 -23.09 -8.04 0.73
C ASN A 3 -21.66 -8.59 0.66
N ILE A 4 -21.47 -9.89 0.38
CA ILE A 4 -20.13 -10.51 0.33
C ILE A 4 -19.31 -9.93 -0.82
N TYR A 5 -19.90 -9.83 -2.02
CA TYR A 5 -19.24 -9.22 -3.17
C TYR A 5 -18.91 -7.74 -2.93
N HIS A 6 -19.81 -6.99 -2.28
CA HIS A 6 -19.54 -5.61 -1.87
C HIS A 6 -18.32 -5.51 -0.96
N TRP A 7 -18.25 -6.32 0.09
CA TRP A 7 -17.12 -6.32 1.01
C TRP A 7 -15.80 -6.73 0.33
N ILE A 8 -15.83 -7.73 -0.55
CA ILE A 8 -14.65 -8.12 -1.33
C ILE A 8 -14.20 -6.98 -2.23
N GLY A 9 -15.13 -6.31 -2.92
CA GLY A 9 -14.83 -5.13 -3.74
C GLY A 9 -14.14 -4.03 -2.92
N LYS A 10 -14.64 -3.75 -1.72
CA LYS A 10 -14.02 -2.77 -0.80
C LYS A 10 -12.62 -3.17 -0.32
N ILE A 11 -12.38 -4.46 -0.06
CA ILE A 11 -11.05 -4.96 0.31
C ILE A 11 -10.06 -4.81 -0.85
N VAL A 12 -10.50 -5.09 -2.09
CA VAL A 12 -9.68 -4.90 -3.29
C VAL A 12 -9.36 -3.42 -3.49
N GLU A 13 -10.35 -2.54 -3.36
CA GLU A 13 -10.17 -1.09 -3.48
C GLU A 13 -9.15 -0.55 -2.46
N GLU A 14 -9.30 -0.87 -1.17
CA GLU A 14 -8.33 -0.46 -0.14
C GLU A 14 -6.93 -1.07 -0.37
N SER A 15 -6.85 -2.29 -0.92
CA SER A 15 -5.56 -2.89 -1.31
C SER A 15 -4.83 -2.03 -2.33
N GLN A 16 -5.55 -1.54 -3.34
CA GLN A 16 -5.00 -0.71 -4.40
C GLN A 16 -4.56 0.65 -3.88
N TYR A 17 -5.32 1.25 -2.95
CA TYR A 17 -4.90 2.48 -2.26
C TYR A 17 -3.63 2.29 -1.44
N ILE A 18 -3.52 1.18 -0.70
CA ILE A 18 -2.31 0.84 0.04
C ILE A 18 -1.11 0.71 -0.91
N GLN A 19 -1.25 0.00 -2.04
CA GLN A 19 -0.19 -0.14 -3.04
C GLN A 19 0.25 1.23 -3.60
N HIS A 20 -0.72 2.09 -3.92
CA HIS A 20 -0.43 3.43 -4.41
C HIS A 20 0.34 4.26 -3.37
N ASN A 21 -0.09 4.22 -2.11
CA ASN A 21 0.57 4.97 -1.04
C ASN A 21 1.98 4.44 -0.76
N ILE A 22 2.20 3.12 -0.82
CA ILE A 22 3.53 2.53 -0.74
C ILE A 22 4.45 3.08 -1.83
N ALA A 23 3.98 3.13 -3.08
CA ALA A 23 4.76 3.68 -4.17
C ALA A 23 5.15 5.14 -3.94
N LEU A 24 4.20 5.96 -3.45
CA LEU A 24 4.46 7.35 -3.10
C LEU A 24 5.48 7.48 -1.95
N ILE A 25 5.42 6.62 -0.93
CA ILE A 25 6.38 6.61 0.18
C ILE A 25 7.79 6.31 -0.35
N ILE A 26 7.96 5.26 -1.15
CA ILE A 26 9.26 4.89 -1.73
C ILE A 26 9.80 6.02 -2.61
N CYS A 27 8.92 6.62 -3.42
CA CYS A 27 9.23 7.76 -4.27
C CYS A 27 9.80 8.93 -3.46
N TYR A 28 9.05 9.44 -2.50
CA TYR A 28 9.48 10.60 -1.71
C TYR A 28 10.68 10.26 -0.84
N HIS A 29 10.75 9.07 -0.26
CA HIS A 29 11.91 8.63 0.51
C HIS A 29 13.19 8.66 -0.32
N SER A 30 13.14 8.15 -1.56
CA SER A 30 14.28 8.14 -2.48
C SER A 30 14.74 9.55 -2.85
N ILE A 31 13.78 10.46 -3.11
CA ILE A 31 14.08 11.88 -3.34
C ILE A 31 14.75 12.49 -2.10
N ASN A 32 14.18 12.25 -0.93
CA ASN A 32 14.65 12.85 0.33
C ASN A 32 16.04 12.36 0.74
N GLN A 33 16.36 11.07 0.51
CA GLN A 33 17.72 10.52 0.66
C GLN A 33 18.74 11.23 -0.23
N LYS A 34 18.37 11.51 -1.49
CA LYS A 34 19.23 12.22 -2.43
C LYS A 34 19.42 13.68 -2.07
N ILE A 35 18.35 14.36 -1.61
CA ILE A 35 18.41 15.73 -1.06
C ILE A 35 19.36 15.79 0.14
N LYS A 36 19.27 14.84 1.07
CA LYS A 36 20.11 14.82 2.28
C LYS A 36 21.58 14.52 1.98
N SER A 37 21.89 13.81 0.90
CA SER A 37 23.26 13.35 0.60
C SER A 37 24.06 14.31 -0.28
N LYS A 38 23.45 15.28 -1.00
CA LYS A 38 24.14 16.24 -1.89
C LYS A 38 23.35 17.54 -2.14
N VAL A 39 24.02 18.57 -2.65
CA VAL A 39 23.38 19.67 -3.42
C VAL A 39 22.91 19.07 -4.74
N LEU A 40 21.61 18.77 -4.86
CA LEU A 40 20.99 18.21 -6.05
C LEU A 40 20.89 19.25 -7.16
N LYS A 41 21.33 18.90 -8.37
CA LYS A 41 21.03 19.70 -9.56
C LYS A 41 19.60 19.40 -10.03
N GLU A 42 18.93 20.40 -10.62
CA GLU A 42 17.53 20.32 -11.05
C GLU A 42 17.27 19.14 -12.02
N ASN A 43 18.18 18.88 -12.94
CA ASN A 43 18.09 17.76 -13.89
C ASN A 43 18.14 16.38 -13.20
N GLU A 44 18.91 16.23 -12.12
CA GLU A 44 18.96 14.99 -11.33
C GLU A 44 17.63 14.78 -10.58
N LEU A 45 17.01 15.87 -10.10
CA LEU A 45 15.70 15.82 -9.46
C LEU A 45 14.60 15.36 -10.43
N VAL A 46 14.62 15.87 -11.66
CA VAL A 46 13.66 15.49 -12.71
C VAL A 46 13.79 13.99 -13.03
N GLU A 47 15.01 13.48 -13.17
CA GLU A 47 15.24 12.06 -13.43
C GLU A 47 14.81 11.16 -12.26
N ILE A 48 15.05 11.58 -11.01
CA ILE A 48 14.54 10.85 -9.83
C ILE A 48 13.01 10.84 -9.83
N SER A 49 12.37 11.98 -10.10
CA SER A 49 10.91 12.09 -10.15
C SER A 49 10.30 11.19 -11.24
N LYS A 50 10.94 11.12 -12.42
CA LYS A 50 10.52 10.20 -13.49
C LYS A 50 10.65 8.74 -13.07
N LYS A 51 11.80 8.33 -12.52
CA LYS A 51 12.02 6.95 -12.05
C LYS A 51 11.00 6.55 -10.98
N ALA A 52 10.72 7.47 -10.07
CA ALA A 52 9.76 7.23 -9.01
C ALA A 52 8.31 7.16 -9.51
N TRP A 53 7.96 7.93 -10.54
CA TRP A 53 6.67 7.82 -11.21
C TRP A 53 6.53 6.51 -12.00
N ILE A 54 7.61 6.05 -12.65
CA ILE A 54 7.64 4.73 -13.30
C ILE A 54 7.41 3.63 -12.28
N LEU A 55 8.10 3.68 -11.13
CA LEU A 55 7.91 2.71 -10.04
C LEU A 55 6.46 2.68 -9.54
N ASN A 56 5.81 3.84 -9.41
CA ASN A 56 4.40 3.92 -9.04
C ASN A 56 3.48 3.24 -10.06
N LYS A 57 3.75 3.42 -11.35
CA LYS A 57 3.02 2.69 -12.40
C LYS A 57 3.27 1.19 -12.33
N GLU A 58 4.52 0.77 -12.18
CA GLU A 58 4.87 -0.66 -12.11
C GLU A 58 4.25 -1.35 -10.88
N MET A 59 4.19 -0.67 -9.73
CA MET A 59 3.60 -1.22 -8.50
C MET A 59 2.11 -1.57 -8.64
N SER A 60 1.37 -0.89 -9.51
CA SER A 60 -0.04 -1.24 -9.80
C SER A 60 -0.21 -2.60 -10.48
N LEU A 61 0.86 -3.12 -11.10
CA LEU A 61 0.90 -4.41 -11.76
C LEU A 61 1.57 -5.49 -10.90
N MET A 62 2.16 -5.10 -9.77
CA MET A 62 2.85 -6.01 -8.87
C MET A 62 1.89 -6.79 -7.99
N THR A 63 2.22 -8.06 -7.75
CA THR A 63 1.64 -8.80 -6.64
C THR A 63 2.04 -8.16 -5.31
N MET A 64 1.20 -8.28 -4.29
CA MET A 64 1.53 -7.75 -2.96
C MET A 64 2.84 -8.31 -2.39
N GLY A 65 3.22 -9.55 -2.72
CA GLY A 65 4.53 -10.09 -2.34
C GLY A 65 5.70 -9.34 -2.99
N GLN A 66 5.57 -8.97 -4.27
CA GLN A 66 6.55 -8.12 -4.96
C GLN A 66 6.59 -6.71 -4.37
N VAL A 67 5.43 -6.14 -4.03
CA VAL A 67 5.35 -4.82 -3.36
C VAL A 67 6.09 -4.84 -2.02
N ILE A 68 5.90 -5.88 -1.20
CA ILE A 68 6.61 -6.04 0.08
C ILE A 68 8.12 -6.12 -0.14
N LYS A 69 8.57 -6.88 -1.15
CA LYS A 69 9.98 -6.96 -1.50
C LYS A 69 10.54 -5.59 -1.88
N SER A 70 9.83 -4.82 -2.72
CA SER A 70 10.22 -3.44 -3.04
C SER A 70 10.29 -2.53 -1.81
N CYS A 71 9.39 -2.71 -0.83
CA CYS A 71 9.45 -1.98 0.43
C CYS A 71 10.75 -2.30 1.20
N GLN A 72 11.10 -3.59 1.31
CA GLN A 72 12.32 -4.04 1.98
C GLN A 72 13.58 -3.49 1.28
N ASP A 73 13.64 -3.58 -0.04
CA ASP A 73 14.79 -3.14 -0.84
C ASP A 73 14.98 -1.60 -0.78
N SER A 74 13.90 -0.84 -0.56
CA SER A 74 13.93 0.61 -0.55
C SER A 74 14.50 1.25 0.73
N ASN A 75 14.55 0.52 1.84
CA ASN A 75 14.77 1.05 3.20
C ASN A 75 13.79 2.18 3.63
N ALA A 76 12.71 2.41 2.87
CA ALA A 76 11.71 3.42 3.19
C ALA A 76 10.78 2.97 4.32
N PHE A 77 10.82 1.69 4.72
CA PHE A 77 9.96 1.08 5.71
C PHE A 77 10.74 0.40 6.81
N ASP A 78 10.25 0.52 8.04
CA ASP A 78 10.78 -0.21 9.19
C ASP A 78 10.25 -1.65 9.25
N SER A 79 10.83 -2.45 10.15
CA SER A 79 10.44 -3.86 10.30
C SER A 79 8.99 -4.05 10.75
N LYS A 80 8.41 -3.11 11.49
CA LYS A 80 7.01 -3.19 11.94
C LYS A 80 6.06 -2.93 10.78
N GLU A 81 6.38 -1.96 9.93
CA GLU A 81 5.64 -1.66 8.71
C GLU A 81 5.69 -2.83 7.71
N ILE A 82 6.86 -3.45 7.55
CA ILE A 82 6.99 -4.67 6.72
C ILE A 82 6.15 -5.83 7.30
N GLN A 83 6.17 -6.04 8.61
CA GLN A 83 5.32 -7.05 9.26
C GLN A 83 3.82 -6.77 9.05
N LEU A 84 3.41 -5.51 9.08
CA LEU A 84 2.04 -5.10 8.79
C LEU A 84 1.62 -5.49 7.36
N LEU A 85 2.50 -5.30 6.38
CA LEU A 85 2.24 -5.71 5.00
C LEU A 85 2.16 -7.23 4.82
N TYR A 86 2.98 -8.00 5.55
CA TYR A 86 2.85 -9.46 5.56
C TYR A 86 1.54 -9.93 6.20
N LYS A 87 1.09 -9.27 7.27
CA LYS A 87 -0.24 -9.52 7.85
C LYS A 87 -1.33 -9.26 6.82
N PHE A 88 -1.24 -8.14 6.10
CA PHE A 88 -2.13 -7.80 4.98
C PHE A 88 -2.14 -8.88 3.89
N LEU A 89 -0.97 -9.35 3.44
CA LEU A 89 -0.85 -10.39 2.42
C LEU A 89 -1.54 -11.69 2.87
N LYS A 90 -1.32 -12.09 4.12
CA LYS A 90 -1.93 -13.28 4.71
C LYS A 90 -3.45 -13.17 4.74
N ILE A 91 -3.98 -12.04 5.22
CA ILE A 91 -5.43 -11.81 5.31
C ILE A 91 -6.08 -11.85 3.93
N ARG A 92 -5.50 -11.17 2.94
CA ARG A 92 -5.99 -11.19 1.56
C ARG A 92 -6.04 -12.61 1.01
N ASN A 93 -4.97 -13.39 1.22
CA ASN A 93 -4.92 -14.78 0.76
C ASN A 93 -5.97 -15.64 1.48
N GLU A 94 -6.16 -15.48 2.79
CA GLU A 94 -7.20 -16.19 3.53
C GLU A 94 -8.61 -15.90 3.00
N VAL A 95 -8.91 -14.63 2.67
CA VAL A 95 -10.19 -14.24 2.08
C VAL A 95 -10.37 -14.87 0.71
N VAL A 96 -9.36 -14.79 -0.16
CA VAL A 96 -9.36 -15.42 -1.49
C VAL A 96 -9.56 -16.93 -1.37
N HIS A 97 -8.78 -17.62 -0.53
CA HIS A 97 -8.90 -19.06 -0.33
C HIS A 97 -10.28 -19.45 0.22
N LYS A 98 -10.80 -18.74 1.23
CA LYS A 98 -12.15 -19.02 1.78
C LYS A 98 -13.27 -18.70 0.79
N PHE A 99 -13.06 -17.77 -0.13
CA PHE A 99 -14.05 -17.41 -1.14
C PHE A 99 -14.05 -18.37 -2.34
N PHE A 100 -12.87 -18.80 -2.81
CA PHE A 100 -12.74 -19.63 -4.03
C PHE A 100 -12.66 -21.14 -3.76
N ILE A 101 -12.15 -21.62 -2.62
CA ILE A 101 -12.12 -23.06 -2.27
C ILE A 101 -13.47 -23.52 -1.72
N ALA A 102 -14.24 -22.60 -1.15
CA ALA A 102 -15.59 -22.85 -0.70
C ALA A 102 -16.53 -23.05 -1.90
N ASN A 103 -16.56 -24.28 -2.43
CA ASN A 103 -17.61 -24.75 -3.33
C ASN A 103 -18.99 -24.31 -2.81
N ASN A 104 -19.95 -24.07 -3.72
CA ASN A 104 -21.31 -23.52 -3.48
C ASN A 104 -22.03 -23.97 -2.19
N LYS A 105 -21.70 -25.13 -1.60
CA LYS A 105 -22.19 -25.59 -0.29
C LYS A 105 -21.89 -24.66 0.89
N PHE A 106 -20.78 -23.92 0.92
CA PHE A 106 -20.45 -23.05 2.08
C PHE A 106 -21.36 -21.83 2.17
N PHE A 107 -21.83 -21.32 1.02
CA PHE A 107 -22.77 -20.20 0.93
C PHE A 107 -24.23 -20.61 1.18
N ASN A 108 -24.50 -21.89 1.46
CA ASN A 108 -25.84 -22.38 1.77
C ASN A 108 -26.13 -22.42 3.29
N ASP A 109 -25.14 -22.15 4.13
CA ASP A 109 -25.29 -22.08 5.58
C ASP A 109 -25.15 -20.62 6.07
N ALA A 110 -26.21 -20.12 6.71
CA ALA A 110 -26.27 -18.76 7.25
C ALA A 110 -25.15 -18.46 8.27
N LYS A 111 -24.76 -19.43 9.10
CA LYS A 111 -23.68 -19.25 10.10
C LYS A 111 -22.31 -19.07 9.42
N ASN A 112 -22.09 -19.78 8.31
CA ASN A 112 -20.86 -19.66 7.53
C ASN A 112 -20.79 -18.31 6.80
N ILE A 113 -21.92 -17.81 6.29
CA ILE A 113 -22.02 -16.46 5.71
C ILE A 113 -21.74 -15.39 6.75
N GLU A 114 -22.35 -15.49 7.95
CA GLU A 114 -22.14 -14.51 9.02
C GLU A 114 -20.67 -14.46 9.47
N LYS A 115 -20.05 -15.62 9.64
CA LYS A 115 -18.62 -15.72 9.96
C LYS A 115 -17.74 -15.09 8.88
N LEU A 116 -18.08 -15.31 7.61
CA LEU A 116 -17.37 -14.70 6.48
C LEU A 116 -17.53 -13.18 6.48
N LEU A 117 -18.74 -12.65 6.69
CA LEU A 117 -18.99 -11.21 6.77
C LEU A 117 -18.23 -10.55 7.92
N LYS A 118 -18.13 -11.22 9.07
CA LYS A 118 -17.32 -10.74 10.20
C LYS A 118 -15.83 -10.66 9.84
N ILE A 119 -15.29 -11.68 9.15
CA ILE A 119 -13.89 -11.68 8.67
C ILE A 119 -13.66 -10.57 7.65
N LEU A 120 -14.59 -10.37 6.71
CA LEU A 120 -14.45 -9.36 5.67
C LEU A 120 -14.52 -7.93 6.25
N SER A 121 -15.45 -7.69 7.19
CA SER A 121 -15.57 -6.39 7.84
C SER A 121 -14.36 -6.06 8.73
N SER A 122 -13.85 -7.03 9.51
CA SER A 122 -12.61 -6.83 10.27
C SER A 122 -11.41 -6.59 9.35
N THR A 123 -11.32 -7.33 8.24
CA THR A 123 -10.27 -7.13 7.23
C THR A 123 -10.32 -5.72 6.67
N LEU A 124 -11.51 -5.23 6.30
CA LEU A 124 -11.66 -3.89 5.74
C LEU A 124 -11.23 -2.81 6.76
N ALA A 125 -11.60 -2.97 8.03
CA ALA A 125 -11.20 -2.04 9.08
C ALA A 125 -9.67 -1.99 9.23
N GLU A 126 -9.00 -3.13 9.22
CA GLU A 126 -7.53 -3.18 9.27
C GLU A 126 -6.87 -2.55 8.03
N PHE A 127 -7.48 -2.70 6.86
CA PHE A 127 -6.98 -2.11 5.62
C PHE A 127 -7.09 -0.59 5.67
N LYS A 128 -8.23 -0.06 6.13
CA LYS A 128 -8.41 1.39 6.31
C LYS A 128 -7.39 2.00 7.26
N LEU A 129 -7.18 1.37 8.43
CA LEU A 129 -6.17 1.83 9.39
C LEU A 129 -4.75 1.79 8.81
N THR A 130 -4.44 0.78 8.00
CA THR A 130 -3.13 0.68 7.32
C THR A 130 -2.99 1.78 6.27
N ASN A 131 -4.05 2.02 5.50
CA ASN A 131 -4.11 3.06 4.48
C ASN A 131 -3.91 4.45 5.09
N GLU A 132 -4.62 4.76 6.19
CA GLU A 132 -4.49 6.02 6.95
C GLU A 132 -3.05 6.27 7.39
N LYS A 133 -2.39 5.27 8.00
CA LYS A 133 -0.98 5.37 8.40
C LYS A 133 -0.05 5.68 7.22
N PHE A 134 -0.30 5.07 6.07
CA PHE A 134 0.51 5.33 4.88
C PHE A 134 0.21 6.69 4.26
N VAL A 135 -1.03 7.17 4.29
CA VAL A 135 -1.37 8.55 3.91
C VAL A 135 -0.62 9.56 4.78
N GLU A 136 -0.58 9.35 6.10
CA GLU A 136 0.19 10.21 7.01
C GLU A 136 1.68 10.24 6.65
N LYS A 137 2.26 9.08 6.35
CA LYS A 137 3.67 8.95 5.93
C LYS A 137 3.93 9.60 4.57
N VAL A 138 3.04 9.44 3.59
CA VAL A 138 3.11 10.16 2.32
C VAL A 138 3.14 11.68 2.56
N ASN A 139 2.26 12.17 3.43
CA ASN A 139 2.15 13.59 3.73
C ASN A 139 3.41 14.14 4.42
N SER A 140 4.01 13.39 5.34
CA SER A 140 5.25 13.81 6.02
C SER A 140 6.44 13.86 5.06
N GLU A 141 6.61 12.85 4.20
CA GLU A 141 7.66 12.80 3.20
C GLU A 141 7.49 13.89 2.13
N LYS A 142 6.25 14.16 1.70
CA LYS A 142 5.89 15.25 0.78
C LYS A 142 6.13 16.64 1.38
N ALA A 143 5.89 16.81 2.68
CA ALA A 143 6.13 18.08 3.36
C ALA A 143 7.63 18.41 3.44
N PHE A 144 8.48 17.41 3.68
CA PHE A 144 9.94 17.59 3.62
C PHE A 144 10.38 18.04 2.23
N TYR A 145 9.91 17.36 1.19
CA TYR A 145 10.18 17.72 -0.21
C TYR A 145 9.78 19.18 -0.49
N LYS A 146 8.53 19.55 -0.17
CA LYS A 146 8.04 20.93 -0.39
C LYS A 146 8.90 21.97 0.32
N LYS A 147 9.25 21.73 1.59
CA LYS A 147 10.05 22.66 2.40
C LYS A 147 11.41 22.96 1.78
N TYR A 148 12.06 21.96 1.19
CA TYR A 148 13.34 22.13 0.51
C TYR A 148 13.22 23.08 -0.70
N PHE A 149 12.22 22.90 -1.55
CA PHE A 149 12.04 23.71 -2.77
C PHE A 149 11.35 25.05 -2.55
N SER A 150 10.56 25.22 -1.49
CA SER A 150 9.98 26.52 -1.12
C SER A 150 10.98 27.49 -0.50
N ARG A 151 12.18 27.02 -0.15
CA ARG A 151 13.28 27.82 0.42
C ARG A 151 14.29 28.27 -0.64
N GLY A 152 13.89 28.31 -1.91
CA GLY A 152 14.75 28.76 -3.01
C GLY A 152 15.08 30.25 -2.94
N ASP A 153 16.00 30.60 -2.04
CA ASP A 153 17.06 31.58 -2.27
C ASP A 153 18.26 30.80 -2.84
N HIS A 154 18.26 30.53 -4.14
CA HIS A 154 19.41 30.01 -4.89
C HIS A 154 19.53 30.75 -6.20
#